data_AF-A0A485AMI6-F1
#
_entry.id   AF-A0A485AMI6-F1
#
_cell.length_a   1.000
_cell.length_b   1.000
_cell.length_c   1.000
_cell.angle_alpha   90.00
_cell.angle_beta   90.00
_cell.angle_gamma   90.00
#
_symmetry.space_group_name_H-M   'P 1'
#
loop_
_entity.id
_entity.type
_entity.pdbx_description
1 polymer ?
#
loop_
_entity_poly.entity_id
_entity_poly.type
_entity_poly.pdbx_seq_one_letter_code
_entity_poly.pdbx_strand_id
1 'polypeptide(L)'
;MVRGSVNGYTKFDSVKESVQAYARNLNTHPAYASFRKSRAQLRKTDQEVTATAMIHKLKGYSTKGSSYNDYLFAMYQDNQRLIAAHM
;
A
#
# COMPACT_ATOMS: atom_id res chain seq x y z
N MET A 1 5.31 -21.70 15.70
CA MET A 1 5.67 -22.57 14.56
C MET A 1 4.78 -22.15 13.40
N VAL A 2 5.20 -21.82 12.18
CA VAL A 2 6.46 -22.00 11.42
C VAL A 2 6.74 -20.70 10.64
N ARG A 3 7.80 -19.97 10.96
CA ARG A 3 8.31 -18.89 10.10
C ARG A 3 9.35 -19.47 9.14
N GLY A 4 8.86 -20.18 8.12
CA GLY A 4 9.70 -20.60 7.01
C GLY A 4 9.83 -19.45 6.02
N SER A 5 10.88 -18.63 6.16
CA SER A 5 11.30 -17.71 5.09
C SER A 5 11.96 -18.54 4.00
N VAL A 6 11.29 -18.69 2.86
CA VAL A 6 11.92 -19.23 1.65
C VAL A 6 12.58 -18.03 0.97
N ASN A 7 13.92 -17.99 0.92
CA ASN A 7 14.77 -16.99 0.25
C ASN A 7 14.06 -15.66 -0.12
N GLY A 8 13.91 -14.76 0.86
CA GLY A 8 13.37 -13.40 0.66
C GLY A 8 11.85 -13.26 0.72
N TYR A 9 11.09 -14.34 0.88
CA TYR A 9 9.62 -14.32 0.94
C TYR A 9 9.09 -14.83 2.29
N THR A 10 7.99 -14.23 2.74
CA THR A 10 7.27 -14.67 3.95
C THR A 10 6.05 -15.49 3.55
N LYS A 11 5.89 -16.67 4.13
CA LYS A 11 4.67 -17.48 4.02
C LYS A 11 3.66 -17.06 5.09
N PHE A 12 2.38 -17.06 4.71
CA PHE A 12 1.25 -16.77 5.59
C PHE A 12 0.20 -17.88 5.49
N ASP A 13 -0.55 -18.09 6.57
CA ASP A 13 -1.57 -19.14 6.64
C ASP A 13 -2.91 -18.67 6.03
N SER A 14 -3.06 -17.36 5.78
CA SER A 14 -4.22 -16.80 5.09
C SER A 14 -3.92 -15.50 4.34
N VAL A 15 -4.79 -15.14 3.39
CA VAL A 15 -4.76 -13.83 2.70
C VAL A 15 -4.90 -12.67 3.70
N LYS A 16 -5.74 -12.83 4.72
CA LYS A 16 -5.93 -11.79 5.75
C LYS A 16 -4.62 -11.50 6.49
N GLU A 17 -3.87 -12.55 6.83
CA GLU A 17 -2.60 -12.42 7.53
C GLU A 17 -1.55 -11.72 6.66
N SER A 18 -1.48 -12.05 5.37
CA SER A 18 -0.55 -11.39 4.43
C SER A 18 -0.86 -9.90 4.28
N VAL A 19 -2.14 -9.53 4.15
CA VAL A 19 -2.58 -8.13 4.10
C VAL A 19 -2.24 -7.38 5.38
N GLN A 20 -2.46 -7.99 6.55
CA GLN A 20 -2.10 -7.38 7.84
C GLN A 20 -0.58 -7.21 8.00
N ALA A 21 0.22 -8.16 7.55
CA ALA A 21 1.67 -8.05 7.54
C ALA A 21 2.14 -6.93 6.59
N TYR A 22 1.53 -6.82 5.41
CA TYR A 22 1.81 -5.75 4.47
C TYR A 22 1.45 -4.37 5.03
N ALA A 23 0.26 -4.21 5.63
CA ALA A 23 -0.15 -2.97 6.28
C ALA A 23 0.81 -2.58 7.41
N ARG A 24 1.27 -3.55 8.22
CA ARG A 24 2.30 -3.33 9.24
C ARG A 24 3.61 -2.85 8.61
N ASN A 25 4.08 -3.51 7.56
CA ASN A 25 5.30 -3.14 6.84
C ASN A 25 5.26 -1.68 6.35
N LEU A 26 4.14 -1.26 5.74
CA LEU A 26 3.92 0.13 5.32
C LEU A 26 3.98 1.12 6.49
N ASN A 27 3.54 0.68 7.67
CA ASN A 27 3.48 1.50 8.89
C ASN A 27 4.77 1.50 9.72
N THR A 28 5.70 0.57 9.53
CA THR A 28 6.90 0.46 10.37
C THR A 28 8.22 0.54 9.60
N HIS A 29 8.28 0.04 8.36
CA HIS A 29 9.54 -0.08 7.63
C HIS A 29 10.12 1.31 7.26
N PRO A 30 11.44 1.54 7.40
CA PRO A 30 12.07 2.84 7.14
C PRO A 30 11.87 3.38 5.71
N ALA A 31 11.85 2.49 4.70
CA ALA A 31 11.61 2.87 3.30
C ALA A 31 10.29 3.65 3.09
N TYR A 32 9.28 3.43 3.94
CA TYR A 32 7.98 4.09 3.86
C TYR A 32 7.83 5.30 4.80
N ALA A 33 8.94 5.83 5.33
CA ALA A 33 8.89 7.01 6.21
C ALA A 33 8.24 8.23 5.53
N SER A 34 8.53 8.46 4.23
CA SER A 34 7.92 9.54 3.44
C SER A 34 6.40 9.35 3.30
N PHE A 35 5.94 8.13 3.03
CA PHE A 35 4.52 7.80 2.98
C PHE A 35 3.82 8.13 4.30
N ARG A 36 4.41 7.74 5.44
CA ARG A 36 3.86 8.06 6.77
C ARG A 36 3.83 9.56 7.05
N LYS A 37 4.86 10.30 6.62
CA LYS A 37 4.93 11.75 6.73
C LYS A 37 3.81 12.42 5.91
N SER A 38 3.58 12.00 4.67
CA SER A 38 2.48 12.51 3.85
C SER A 38 1.12 12.24 4.48
N ARG A 39 0.89 11.02 4.99
CA ARG A 39 -0.35 10.68 5.69
C ARG A 39 -0.56 11.51 6.95
N ALA A 40 0.49 11.74 7.73
CA ALA A 40 0.43 12.58 8.92
C ALA A 40 0.14 14.04 8.56
N GLN A 41 0.70 14.55 7.45
CA GLN A 41 0.41 15.89 6.98
C GLN A 41 -1.05 16.07 6.61
N LEU A 42 -1.64 15.14 5.83
CA LEU A 42 -3.07 15.19 5.47
C LEU A 42 -3.96 15.26 6.71
N ARG A 43 -3.69 14.42 7.71
CA ARG A 43 -4.44 14.46 8.99
C ARG A 43 -4.27 15.77 9.74
N LYS A 44 -3.08 16.37 9.71
CA LYS A 44 -2.82 17.67 10.37
C LYS A 44 -3.56 18.82 9.68
N THR A 45 -3.76 18.72 8.37
CA THR A 45 -4.46 19.73 7.56
C THR A 45 -5.94 19.41 7.38
N ASP A 46 -6.49 18.49 8.18
CA ASP A 46 -7.87 18.02 8.12
C ASP A 46 -8.34 17.59 6.72
N GLN A 47 -7.39 17.06 5.95
CA GLN A 47 -7.64 16.49 4.64
C GLN A 47 -7.88 14.99 4.77
N GLU A 48 -8.84 14.49 3.99
CA GLU A 48 -9.16 13.07 3.95
C GLU A 48 -7.97 12.25 3.46
N VAL A 49 -7.70 11.13 4.15
CA VAL A 49 -6.65 10.18 3.76
C VAL A 49 -7.27 9.16 2.80
N THR A 50 -7.30 9.51 1.52
CA THR A 50 -7.83 8.64 0.46
C THR A 50 -6.72 7.85 -0.25
N ALA A 51 -7.08 6.76 -0.94
CA ALA A 51 -6.14 6.00 -1.76
C ALA A 51 -5.55 6.86 -2.89
N THR A 52 -6.38 7.72 -3.51
CA THR A 52 -5.96 8.63 -4.59
C THR A 52 -4.92 9.65 -4.11
N ALA A 53 -5.07 10.18 -2.90
CA ALA A 53 -4.08 11.10 -2.31
C ALA A 53 -2.76 10.42 -1.93
N MET A 54 -2.79 9.11 -1.67
CA MET A 54 -1.66 8.38 -1.06
C MET A 54 -0.87 7.49 -2.02
N ILE A 55 -1.46 6.98 -3.11
CA ILE A 55 -0.80 6.00 -4.00
C ILE A 55 0.54 6.51 -4.55
N HIS A 56 0.61 7.77 -5.01
CA HIS A 56 1.86 8.33 -5.54
C HIS A 56 2.89 8.67 -4.45
N LYS A 57 2.55 8.52 -3.17
CA LYS A 57 3.48 8.70 -2.03
C LYS A 57 4.22 7.42 -1.66
N LEU A 58 3.98 6.30 -2.36
CA LEU A 58 4.64 5.01 -2.18
C LEU A 58 6.07 4.97 -2.78
N LYS A 59 6.94 5.89 -2.35
CA LYS A 59 8.34 5.89 -2.79
C LYS A 59 9.04 4.61 -2.31
N GLY A 60 9.78 3.96 -3.21
CA GLY A 60 10.54 2.74 -2.88
C GLY A 60 9.70 1.47 -2.79
N TYR A 61 8.42 1.52 -3.17
CA TYR A 61 7.53 0.35 -3.20
C TYR A 61 7.92 -0.65 -4.30
N SER A 62 8.45 -0.15 -5.41
CA SER A 62 8.89 -0.96 -6.55
C SER A 62 10.15 -0.38 -7.15
N THR A 63 11.00 -1.25 -7.70
CA THR A 63 12.18 -0.87 -8.48
C THR A 63 11.82 -0.07 -9.73
N LYS A 64 10.57 -0.19 -10.21
CA LYS A 64 10.01 0.59 -11.31
C LYS A 64 9.64 2.04 -10.93
N GLY A 65 9.74 2.41 -9.65
CA GLY A 65 9.53 3.79 -9.19
C GLY A 65 8.12 4.31 -9.47
N SER A 66 8.03 5.58 -9.89
CA SER A 66 6.75 6.28 -10.12
C SER A 66 5.86 5.59 -11.16
N SER A 67 6.44 5.03 -12.21
CA SER A 67 5.68 4.32 -13.26
C SER A 67 4.80 3.18 -12.69
N TYR A 68 5.27 2.54 -11.61
CA TYR A 68 4.49 1.50 -10.95
C TYR A 68 3.40 2.07 -10.05
N ASN A 69 3.63 3.24 -9.44
CA ASN A 69 2.59 3.93 -8.68
C ASN A 69 1.46 4.38 -9.61
N ASP A 70 1.79 4.83 -10.83
CA ASP A 70 0.80 5.21 -11.84
C ASP A 70 -0.03 3.99 -12.29
N TYR A 71 0.62 2.83 -12.46
CA TYR A 71 -0.08 1.57 -12.71
C TYR A 71 -1.05 1.19 -11.58
N LEU A 72 -0.63 1.31 -10.31
CA LEU A 72 -1.52 1.04 -9.16
C LEU A 72 -2.70 2.02 -9.11
N PHE A 73 -2.48 3.27 -9.49
CA PHE A 73 -3.53 4.28 -9.56
C PHE A 73 -4.58 3.92 -10.61
N ALA A 74 -4.15 3.54 -11.82
CA ALA A 74 -5.04 3.08 -12.87
C ALA A 74 -5.85 1.84 -12.44
N MET A 75 -5.18 0.83 -11.86
CA MET A 75 -5.85 -0.37 -11.33
C MET A 75 -6.87 -0.03 -10.24
N TYR A 76 -6.55 0.91 -9.34
CA TYR A 76 -7.48 1.38 -8.33
C TYR A 76 -8.73 2.00 -8.96
N GLN A 77 -8.58 2.88 -9.95
CA GLN A 77 -9.70 3.51 -10.64
C GLN A 77 -10.58 2.49 -11.36
N ASP A 78 -9.98 1.53 -12.06
CA ASP A 78 -10.70 0.47 -12.76
C ASP A 78 -11.50 -0.40 -11.78
N ASN A 79 -10.90 -0.78 -10.65
CA ASN A 79 -11.58 -1.57 -9.63
C ASN A 79 -12.73 -0.80 -8.99
N GLN A 80 -12.57 0.50 -8.70
CA GLN A 80 -13.66 1.33 -8.19
C GLN A 80 -14.86 1.34 -9.15
N ARG A 81 -14.59 1.48 -10.46
CA ARG A 81 -15.62 1.43 -11.50
C ARG A 81 -16.31 0.07 -11.58
N LEU A 82 -15.55 -1.02 -11.54
CA LEU A 82 -16.10 -2.39 -11.59
C LEU A 82 -16.98 -2.69 -10.38
N ILE A 83 -16.53 -2.32 -9.18
CA ILE A 83 -17.30 -2.52 -7.95
C ILE A 83 -18.59 -1.70 -8.01
N ALA A 84 -18.52 -0.43 -8.40
CA ALA A 84 -19.71 0.42 -8.53
C ALA A 84 -20.72 -0.09 -9.58
N ALA A 85 -20.26 -0.78 -10.63
CA ALA A 85 -21.13 -1.37 -11.65
C ALA A 85 -21.85 -2.67 -11.20
N HIS A 86 -21.42 -3.26 -10.09
CA HIS A 86 -21.91 -4.55 -9.58
C HIS A 86 -22.41 -4.48 -8.13
N MET A 87 -22.60 -3.27 -7.59
CA MET A 87 -23.34 -3.00 -6.35
C MET A 87 -24.74 -2.51 -6.69
#